data_AF-A0A9P6IR57-F1
#
_entry.id   AF-A0A9P6IR57-F1
#
_cell.length_a   1.000
_cell.length_b   1.000
_cell.length_c   1.000
_cell.angle_alpha   90.00
_cell.angle_beta   90.00
_cell.angle_gamma   90.00
#
_symmetry.space_group_name_H-M   'P 1'
#
loop_
_entity.id
_entity.type
_entity.pdbx_description
1 polymer ?
#
loop_
_entity_poly.entity_id
_entity_poly.type
_entity_poly.pdbx_seq_one_letter_code
_entity_poly.pdbx_strand_id
1 'polypeptide(L)'
;MLEAAKARMEQDLGPDGASAALILGGFLSPSHDLYVGEKLKGETLVLDSQERMDLCRLQTADSEWIDVDPWESTQDRFYDYHKVTSRLQQYLQEKCQSTLEDKMSALFVQQQQQAYSKSCGRQMVPQRSGSLNSIEAGNRNPHTIRVVYLCGADFVLRTGARKLVGGIVVVDRPLGAPSSNRRSILLTNSGGSITVPVSNQVEKTEDSSATSASTATAKQRVFKRLEQSYGSEWCEASRNNIWWLPARSRTESEDISSTRIRSLLSDRKSCKGLLHPLVAQRLLEKNALQDRA
;
A
#
# COMPACT_ATOMS: atom_id res chain seq x y z
N MET A 1 -7.03 3.52 4.64
CA MET A 1 -6.24 3.49 3.38
C MET A 1 -6.65 2.31 2.51
N LEU A 2 -6.65 1.09 3.06
CA LEU A 2 -7.05 -0.13 2.32
C LEU A 2 -8.40 -0.01 1.63
N GLU A 3 -9.45 0.45 2.32
CA GLU A 3 -10.77 0.66 1.70
C GLU A 3 -10.75 1.59 0.48
N ALA A 4 -10.02 2.71 0.56
CA ALA A 4 -9.90 3.63 -0.57
C ALA A 4 -9.08 3.02 -1.73
N ALA A 5 -8.08 2.21 -1.42
CA ALA A 5 -7.31 1.48 -2.41
C ALA A 5 -8.16 0.45 -3.14
N LYS A 6 -8.93 -0.35 -2.40
CA LYS A 6 -9.86 -1.32 -2.96
C LYS A 6 -10.86 -0.64 -3.89
N ALA A 7 -11.59 0.35 -3.38
CA ALA A 7 -12.59 1.08 -4.15
C ALA A 7 -12.00 1.66 -5.45
N ARG A 8 -10.80 2.23 -5.40
CA ARG A 8 -10.16 2.78 -6.59
C ARG A 8 -9.76 1.72 -7.60
N MET A 9 -9.11 0.65 -7.14
CA MET A 9 -8.60 -0.39 -8.02
C MET A 9 -9.74 -1.19 -8.69
N GLU A 10 -10.89 -1.30 -8.01
CA GLU A 10 -12.09 -1.93 -8.57
C GLU A 10 -12.91 -0.98 -9.47
N GLN A 11 -12.74 0.35 -9.32
CA GLN A 11 -13.39 1.35 -10.16
C GLN A 11 -12.60 1.70 -11.43
N ASP A 12 -11.27 1.63 -11.38
CA ASP A 12 -10.43 1.90 -12.54
C ASP A 12 -10.78 0.86 -13.63
N LEU A 13 -11.45 1.31 -14.69
CA LEU A 13 -11.79 0.47 -15.82
C LEU A 13 -10.53 0.25 -16.68
N GLY A 14 -10.28 -1.00 -17.04
CA GLY A 14 -9.34 -1.36 -18.09
C GLY A 14 -9.79 -0.84 -19.46
N PRO A 15 -8.95 -0.99 -20.50
CA PRO A 15 -9.25 -0.53 -21.85
C PRO A 15 -10.56 -1.09 -22.42
N ASP A 16 -10.98 -2.26 -21.93
CA ASP A 16 -12.20 -2.95 -22.38
C ASP A 16 -13.45 -2.60 -21.55
N GLY A 17 -13.36 -1.62 -20.64
CA GLY A 17 -14.49 -1.20 -19.80
C GLY A 17 -14.82 -2.14 -18.64
N ALA A 18 -14.04 -3.20 -18.41
CA ALA A 18 -14.10 -4.05 -17.22
C ALA A 18 -13.19 -3.51 -16.10
N SER A 19 -13.47 -3.82 -14.83
CA SER A 19 -12.56 -3.46 -13.72
C SER A 19 -11.13 -3.94 -14.00
N ALA A 20 -10.15 -3.07 -13.79
CA ALA A 20 -8.73 -3.37 -13.99
C ALA A 20 -8.19 -4.41 -12.99
N ALA A 21 -8.86 -4.58 -11.85
CA ALA A 21 -8.47 -5.57 -10.84
C ALA A 21 -9.67 -6.06 -10.01
N LEU A 22 -9.61 -7.33 -9.60
CA LEU A 22 -10.44 -7.88 -8.52
C LEU A 22 -9.61 -7.93 -7.24
N ILE A 23 -10.09 -7.30 -6.16
CA ILE A 23 -9.38 -7.29 -4.89
C ILE A 23 -9.81 -8.48 -4.05
N LEU A 24 -8.89 -9.43 -3.88
CA LEU A 24 -9.15 -10.67 -3.14
C LEU A 24 -9.03 -10.50 -1.63
N GLY A 25 -8.21 -9.55 -1.17
CA GLY A 25 -7.91 -9.36 0.25
C GLY A 25 -6.94 -8.21 0.50
N GLY A 26 -6.85 -7.79 1.75
CA GLY A 26 -5.91 -6.80 2.26
C GLY A 26 -5.16 -7.38 3.46
N PHE A 27 -3.87 -7.07 3.58
CA PHE A 27 -3.05 -7.58 4.68
C PHE A 27 -2.36 -6.43 5.42
N LEU A 28 -2.47 -6.43 6.74
CA LEU A 28 -1.60 -5.67 7.63
C LEU A 28 -0.43 -6.55 8.05
N SER A 29 0.80 -6.09 7.84
CA SER A 29 2.02 -6.77 8.26
C SER A 29 2.75 -5.88 9.26
N PRO A 30 2.54 -6.05 10.59
CA PRO A 30 3.27 -5.31 11.59
C PRO A 30 4.78 -5.61 11.52
N SER A 31 5.61 -4.57 11.55
CA SER A 31 7.06 -4.76 11.46
C SER A 31 7.67 -5.44 12.66
N HIS A 32 8.87 -5.99 12.45
CA HIS A 32 9.70 -6.63 13.47
C HIS A 32 10.14 -5.68 14.60
N ASP A 33 10.30 -6.20 15.82
CA ASP A 33 10.64 -5.41 17.02
C ASP A 33 11.96 -4.68 16.94
N LEU A 34 13.00 -5.26 16.33
CA LEU A 34 14.28 -4.56 16.10
C LEU A 34 14.10 -3.24 15.31
N TYR A 35 13.23 -3.23 14.29
CA TYR A 35 12.98 -2.01 13.52
C TYR A 35 12.18 -1.00 14.33
N VAL A 36 11.14 -1.46 15.04
CA VAL A 36 10.26 -0.58 15.81
C VAL A 36 10.98 0.01 17.02
N GLY A 37 11.78 -0.78 17.73
CA GLY A 37 12.57 -0.35 18.89
C GLY A 37 13.57 0.75 18.52
N GLU A 38 14.31 0.58 17.43
CA GLU A 38 15.23 1.62 16.93
C GLU A 38 14.48 2.88 16.48
N LYS A 39 13.36 2.71 15.77
CA LYS A 39 12.53 3.82 15.28
C LYS A 39 11.90 4.63 16.40
N LEU A 40 11.50 3.98 17.49
CA LEU A 40 10.79 4.58 18.63
C LEU A 40 11.70 4.73 19.85
N LYS A 41 13.02 4.72 19.65
CA LYS A 41 13.99 4.87 20.74
C LYS A 41 13.76 6.19 21.49
N GLY A 42 13.48 6.07 22.79
CA GLY A 42 13.18 7.20 23.68
C GLY A 42 11.70 7.57 23.78
N GLU A 43 10.81 6.87 23.08
CA GLU A 43 9.36 7.02 23.26
C GLU A 43 8.90 6.23 24.49
N THR A 44 7.89 6.74 25.20
CA THR A 44 7.35 6.09 26.41
C THR A 44 6.49 4.88 26.07
N LEU A 45 5.66 4.99 25.02
CA LEU A 45 4.78 3.94 24.57
C LEU A 45 5.39 3.18 23.39
N VAL A 46 6.16 2.14 23.72
CA VAL A 46 6.66 1.15 22.76
C VAL A 46 5.91 -0.16 22.99
N LEU A 47 5.22 -0.61 21.95
CA LEU A 47 4.52 -1.89 21.93
C LEU A 47 5.44 -2.96 21.35
N ASP A 48 5.40 -4.18 21.86
CA ASP A 48 6.07 -5.31 21.21
C ASP A 48 5.29 -5.81 19.97
N SER A 49 5.86 -6.78 19.26
CA SER A 49 5.25 -7.36 18.06
C SER A 49 3.90 -8.00 18.32
N GLN A 50 3.74 -8.72 19.43
CA GLN A 50 2.49 -9.39 19.80
C GLN A 50 1.39 -8.36 20.08
N GLU A 51 1.71 -7.32 20.85
CA GLU A 51 0.79 -6.23 21.15
C GLU A 51 0.35 -5.51 19.88
N ARG A 52 1.28 -5.22 18.96
CA ARG A 52 0.93 -4.62 17.67
C ARG A 52 0.03 -5.52 16.82
N MET A 53 0.29 -6.82 16.79
CA MET A 53 -0.56 -7.79 16.08
C MET A 53 -1.97 -7.80 16.66
N ASP A 54 -2.11 -7.82 17.98
CA ASP A 54 -3.41 -7.84 18.64
C ASP A 54 -4.20 -6.55 18.38
N LEU A 55 -3.53 -5.38 18.39
CA LEU A 55 -4.18 -4.13 18.00
C LEU A 55 -4.60 -4.13 16.53
N CYS A 56 -3.79 -4.69 15.62
CA CYS A 56 -4.17 -4.83 14.22
C CYS A 56 -5.43 -5.71 14.07
N ARG A 57 -5.49 -6.86 14.75
CA ARG A 57 -6.67 -7.75 14.74
C ARG A 57 -7.91 -7.05 15.28
N LEU A 58 -7.78 -6.33 16.39
CA LEU A 58 -8.89 -5.53 16.94
C LEU A 58 -9.33 -4.43 15.98
N GLN A 59 -8.41 -3.83 15.23
CA GLN A 59 -8.71 -2.77 14.26
C GLN A 59 -9.42 -3.29 13.01
N THR A 60 -9.20 -4.56 12.66
CA THR A 60 -9.76 -5.21 11.47
C THR A 60 -10.86 -6.20 11.78
N ALA A 61 -11.31 -6.31 13.03
CA ALA A 61 -12.30 -7.30 13.47
C ALA A 61 -13.62 -7.24 12.69
N ASP A 62 -14.03 -6.04 12.26
CA ASP A 62 -15.26 -5.83 11.50
C ASP A 62 -15.07 -5.91 9.97
N SER A 63 -13.86 -6.25 9.50
CA SER A 63 -13.55 -6.35 8.07
C SER A 63 -13.60 -7.79 7.58
N GLU A 64 -14.36 -8.04 6.52
CA GLU A 64 -14.46 -9.38 5.90
C GLU A 64 -13.32 -9.70 4.93
N TRP A 65 -12.47 -8.71 4.61
CA TRP A 65 -11.47 -8.84 3.54
C TRP A 65 -10.07 -8.38 3.95
N ILE A 66 -9.91 -7.81 5.15
CA ILE A 66 -8.62 -7.37 5.68
C ILE A 66 -8.21 -8.30 6.82
N ASP A 67 -7.01 -8.86 6.72
CA ASP A 67 -6.41 -9.71 7.75
C ASP A 67 -5.02 -9.21 8.16
N VAL A 68 -4.43 -9.84 9.18
CA VAL A 68 -3.09 -9.56 9.69
C VAL A 68 -2.15 -10.71 9.32
N ASP A 69 -1.12 -10.44 8.52
CA ASP A 69 -0.03 -11.41 8.27
C ASP A 69 1.03 -11.26 9.37
N PRO A 70 1.16 -12.23 10.30
CA PRO A 70 2.10 -12.12 11.41
C PRO A 70 3.55 -12.33 10.99
N TRP A 71 3.81 -12.76 9.76
CA TRP A 71 5.11 -13.29 9.37
C TRP A 71 6.27 -12.32 9.61
N GLU A 72 6.15 -11.06 9.18
CA GLU A 72 7.24 -10.08 9.34
C GLU A 72 7.62 -9.88 10.81
N SER A 73 6.62 -9.81 11.69
CA SER A 73 6.81 -9.62 13.12
C SER A 73 7.39 -10.83 13.85
N THR A 74 7.18 -12.05 13.35
CA THR A 74 7.64 -13.29 14.01
C THR A 74 8.98 -13.80 13.51
N GLN A 75 9.66 -13.07 12.62
CA GLN A 75 11.00 -13.47 12.17
C GLN A 75 12.05 -13.25 13.27
N ASP A 76 13.26 -13.75 13.05
CA ASP A 76 14.43 -13.54 13.90
C ASP A 76 15.14 -12.20 13.63
N ARG A 77 14.82 -11.57 12.51
CA ARG A 77 15.40 -10.30 12.06
C ARG A 77 14.39 -9.47 11.28
N PHE A 78 14.73 -8.20 11.09
CA PHE A 78 13.96 -7.31 10.23
C PHE A 78 14.10 -7.67 8.74
N TYR A 79 12.97 -7.63 8.03
CA TYR A 79 12.90 -7.78 6.57
C TYR A 79 12.32 -6.52 5.95
N ASP A 80 13.00 -5.99 4.92
CA ASP A 80 12.48 -4.87 4.14
C ASP A 80 11.15 -5.22 3.45
N TYR A 81 10.30 -4.20 3.30
CA TYR A 81 8.97 -4.27 2.70
C TYR A 81 8.89 -5.08 1.38
N HIS A 82 9.88 -4.96 0.49
CA HIS A 82 9.87 -5.69 -0.78
C HIS A 82 10.03 -7.22 -0.60
N LYS A 83 10.78 -7.66 0.42
CA LYS A 83 10.90 -9.08 0.75
C LYS A 83 9.60 -9.60 1.34
N VAL A 84 8.96 -8.81 2.20
CA VAL A 84 7.64 -9.14 2.77
C VAL A 84 6.61 -9.31 1.66
N THR A 85 6.52 -8.36 0.72
CA THR A 85 5.57 -8.44 -0.40
C THR A 85 5.85 -9.62 -1.33
N SER A 86 7.12 -9.89 -1.65
CA SER A 86 7.48 -11.03 -2.50
C SER A 86 7.15 -12.37 -1.85
N ARG A 87 7.42 -12.51 -0.53
CA ARG A 87 7.06 -13.69 0.24
C ARG A 87 5.55 -13.89 0.27
N LEU A 88 4.77 -12.85 0.55
CA LEU A 88 3.31 -12.95 0.58
C LEU A 88 2.75 -13.34 -0.79
N GLN A 89 3.29 -12.78 -1.87
CA GLN A 89 2.89 -13.16 -3.23
C GLN A 89 3.15 -14.64 -3.50
N GLN A 90 4.35 -15.12 -3.18
CA GLN A 90 4.71 -16.53 -3.34
C GLN A 90 3.78 -17.42 -2.52
N TYR A 91 3.56 -17.09 -1.24
CA TYR A 91 2.67 -17.84 -0.36
C TYR A 91 1.25 -17.94 -0.91
N LEU A 92 0.65 -16.83 -1.36
CA LEU A 92 -0.70 -16.84 -1.92
C LEU A 92 -0.78 -17.60 -3.25
N GLN A 93 0.25 -17.49 -4.09
CA GLN A 93 0.30 -18.29 -5.32
C GLN A 93 0.37 -19.78 -5.01
N GLU A 94 1.23 -20.20 -4.08
CA GLU A 94 1.35 -21.61 -3.68
C GLU A 94 0.09 -22.16 -3.02
N LYS A 95 -0.62 -21.35 -2.23
CA LYS A 95 -1.76 -21.81 -1.43
C LYS A 95 -3.12 -21.62 -2.08
N CYS A 96 -3.26 -20.65 -2.99
CA CYS A 96 -4.57 -20.21 -3.45
C CYS A 96 -4.72 -20.14 -4.98
N GLN A 97 -3.63 -20.22 -5.75
CA GLN A 97 -3.68 -20.01 -7.21
C GLN A 97 -4.62 -20.99 -7.92
N SER A 98 -4.48 -22.29 -7.66
CA SER A 98 -5.32 -23.31 -8.30
C SER A 98 -6.80 -23.13 -7.95
N THR A 99 -7.11 -22.89 -6.68
CA THR A 99 -8.50 -22.64 -6.24
C THR A 99 -9.09 -21.39 -6.87
N LEU A 100 -8.29 -20.35 -7.08
CA LEU A 100 -8.73 -19.14 -7.78
C LEU A 100 -9.00 -19.43 -9.26
N GLU A 101 -8.10 -20.15 -9.93
CA GLU A 101 -8.24 -20.54 -11.33
C GLU A 101 -9.49 -21.39 -11.57
N ASP A 102 -9.76 -22.36 -10.69
CA ASP A 102 -10.96 -23.21 -10.77
C ASP A 102 -12.23 -22.38 -10.62
N LYS A 103 -12.27 -21.47 -9.64
CA LYS A 103 -13.43 -20.58 -9.41
C LYS A 103 -13.65 -19.61 -10.56
N MET A 104 -12.59 -19.00 -11.08
CA MET A 104 -12.68 -18.10 -12.23
C MET A 104 -13.16 -18.84 -13.48
N SER A 105 -12.59 -20.02 -13.76
CA SER A 105 -12.99 -20.86 -14.88
C SER A 105 -14.47 -21.24 -14.80
N ALA A 106 -14.95 -21.65 -13.62
CA ALA A 106 -16.35 -21.97 -13.39
C ALA A 106 -17.28 -20.77 -13.64
N LEU A 107 -16.91 -19.56 -13.20
CA LEU A 107 -17.68 -18.34 -13.43
C LEU A 107 -17.74 -17.96 -14.91
N PHE A 108 -16.65 -18.11 -15.66
CA PHE A 108 -16.65 -17.86 -17.10
C PHE A 108 -17.59 -18.81 -17.86
N VAL A 109 -17.56 -20.10 -17.52
CA VAL A 109 -18.48 -21.09 -18.11
C VAL A 109 -19.94 -20.72 -17.82
N GLN A 110 -20.24 -20.31 -16.58
CA GLN A 110 -21.58 -19.89 -16.18
C GLN A 110 -22.07 -18.65 -16.95
N GLN A 111 -21.21 -17.64 -17.14
CA GLN A 111 -21.56 -16.43 -17.89
C GLN A 111 -21.84 -16.73 -19.37
N GLN A 112 -21.04 -17.60 -20.01
CA GLN A 112 -21.27 -18.00 -21.40
C GLN A 112 -22.61 -18.73 -21.58
N GLN A 113 -22.95 -19.63 -20.65
CA GLN A 113 -24.23 -20.34 -20.68
C GLN A 113 -25.44 -19.40 -20.50
N GLN A 114 -25.31 -18.38 -19.64
CA GLN A 114 -26.37 -17.37 -19.44
C GLN A 114 -26.54 -16.45 -20.66
N ALA A 115 -25.47 -16.12 -21.37
CA ALA A 115 -25.55 -15.34 -22.60
C ALA A 115 -26.23 -16.12 -23.73
N TYR A 116 -25.94 -17.43 -23.83
CA TYR A 116 -26.56 -18.31 -24.82
C TYR A 116 -28.07 -18.53 -24.57
N SER A 117 -28.49 -18.70 -23.31
CA SER A 117 -29.92 -18.87 -22.99
C SER A 117 -30.75 -17.61 -23.23
N LYS A 118 -30.16 -16.41 -23.08
CA LYS A 118 -30.82 -15.13 -23.37
C LYS A 118 -30.93 -14.80 -24.87
N SER A 119 -30.12 -15.41 -25.73
CA SER A 119 -30.16 -15.16 -27.18
C SER A 119 -31.18 -16.02 -27.94
N CYS A 120 -31.80 -17.02 -27.29
CA CYS A 120 -32.73 -17.97 -27.92
C CYS A 120 -34.12 -17.39 -28.30
N GLY A 121 -34.29 -16.05 -28.28
CA GLY A 121 -35.50 -15.35 -28.72
C GLY A 121 -35.36 -14.54 -30.03
N ARG A 122 -34.16 -14.47 -30.64
CA ARG A 122 -33.96 -13.83 -31.94
C ARG A 122 -33.24 -14.81 -32.88
N GLN A 123 -33.92 -15.20 -33.96
CA GLN A 123 -33.30 -15.90 -35.09
C GLN A 123 -32.07 -15.12 -35.55
N MET A 124 -30.87 -15.65 -35.27
CA MET A 124 -29.63 -15.13 -35.83
C MET A 124 -29.29 -15.90 -37.11
N VAL A 125 -29.13 -15.13 -38.18
CA VAL A 125 -28.52 -15.54 -39.45
C VAL A 125 -27.06 -15.93 -39.18
N PRO A 126 -26.51 -17.00 -39.78
CA PRO A 126 -25.14 -17.42 -39.53
C PRO A 126 -24.16 -16.41 -40.13
N GLN A 127 -23.52 -15.58 -39.31
CA GLN A 127 -22.35 -14.82 -39.73
C GLN A 127 -21.08 -15.64 -39.48
N ARG A 128 -20.26 -15.71 -40.53
CA ARG A 128 -18.99 -16.40 -40.62
C ARG A 128 -18.12 -16.20 -39.37
N SER A 129 -17.66 -17.33 -38.85
CA SER A 129 -16.53 -17.47 -37.94
C SER A 129 -15.28 -16.80 -38.50
N GLY A 130 -15.10 -15.52 -38.14
CA GLY A 130 -13.83 -14.81 -38.24
C GLY A 130 -12.94 -15.25 -37.09
N SER A 131 -11.92 -16.05 -37.43
CA SER A 131 -10.84 -16.46 -36.53
C SER A 131 -10.12 -15.21 -35.99
N LEU A 132 -10.36 -14.88 -34.72
CA LEU A 132 -9.56 -13.90 -33.97
C LEU A 132 -8.28 -14.58 -33.49
N ASN A 133 -7.33 -14.73 -34.42
CA ASN A 133 -5.92 -14.85 -34.08
C ASN A 133 -5.40 -13.45 -33.70
N SER A 134 -5.54 -13.06 -32.43
CA SER A 134 -4.63 -12.07 -31.81
C SER A 134 -3.62 -12.82 -30.96
N ILE A 135 -2.80 -13.62 -31.64
CA ILE A 135 -1.60 -14.24 -31.09
C ILE A 135 -0.56 -13.11 -31.07
N GLU A 136 -0.27 -12.55 -29.89
CA GLU A 136 1.01 -11.88 -29.51
C GLU A 136 0.91 -10.98 -28.25
N ALA A 137 -0.25 -10.86 -27.60
CA ALA A 137 -0.28 -10.45 -26.19
C ALA A 137 0.11 -11.67 -25.35
N GLY A 138 1.39 -11.72 -24.97
CA GLY A 138 2.04 -12.89 -24.36
C GLY A 138 1.17 -13.62 -23.33
N ASN A 139 1.23 -14.96 -23.41
CA ASN A 139 0.51 -16.01 -22.68
C ASN A 139 0.57 -15.88 -21.13
N ARG A 140 0.17 -14.73 -20.59
CA ARG A 140 0.12 -14.45 -19.17
C ARG A 140 -1.23 -14.94 -18.69
N ASN A 141 -1.19 -15.90 -17.79
CA ASN A 141 -2.37 -16.39 -17.10
C ASN A 141 -3.09 -15.18 -16.45
N PRO A 142 -4.30 -14.82 -16.93
CA PRO A 142 -5.02 -13.63 -16.47
C PRO A 142 -5.45 -13.73 -15.00
N HIS A 143 -5.29 -14.90 -14.39
CA HIS A 143 -5.73 -15.19 -13.02
C HIS A 143 -4.57 -15.24 -12.02
N THR A 144 -3.38 -14.75 -12.38
CA THR A 144 -2.23 -14.76 -11.47
C THR A 144 -2.46 -13.83 -10.28
N ILE A 145 -2.37 -14.36 -9.06
CA ILE A 145 -2.44 -13.54 -7.84
C ILE A 145 -1.24 -12.58 -7.81
N ARG A 146 -1.54 -11.29 -7.62
CA ARG A 146 -0.57 -10.20 -7.56
C ARG A 146 -0.70 -9.46 -6.24
N VAL A 147 0.43 -9.26 -5.56
CA VAL A 147 0.47 -8.50 -4.29
C VAL A 147 1.01 -7.11 -4.54
N VAL A 148 0.20 -6.09 -4.24
CA VAL A 148 0.55 -4.68 -4.42
C VAL A 148 0.85 -4.05 -3.06
N TYR A 149 1.91 -3.25 -2.97
CA TYR A 149 2.25 -2.56 -1.72
C TYR A 149 1.44 -1.26 -1.56
N LEU A 150 0.82 -1.03 -0.40
CA LEU A 150 0.05 0.18 -0.13
C LEU A 150 0.81 1.10 0.83
N CYS A 151 1.07 2.35 0.42
CA CYS A 151 1.78 3.31 1.26
C CYS A 151 1.31 4.75 1.08
N GLY A 152 1.78 5.65 1.95
CA GLY A 152 1.65 7.09 1.74
C GLY A 152 2.69 7.61 0.73
N ALA A 153 2.41 8.76 0.12
CA ALA A 153 3.36 9.45 -0.77
C ALA A 153 4.71 9.77 -0.10
N ASP A 154 4.69 10.01 1.22
CA ASP A 154 5.89 10.28 2.02
C ASP A 154 6.87 9.10 2.05
N PHE A 155 6.36 7.86 1.95
CA PHE A 155 7.19 6.67 1.90
C PHE A 155 7.96 6.60 0.59
N VAL A 156 7.27 6.73 -0.55
CA VAL A 156 7.89 6.67 -1.89
C VAL A 156 8.96 7.73 -2.07
N LEU A 157 8.74 8.94 -1.54
CA LEU A 157 9.74 10.00 -1.58
C LEU A 157 11.03 9.66 -0.83
N ARG A 158 10.94 8.87 0.26
CA ARG A 158 12.09 8.46 1.07
C ARG A 158 12.78 7.22 0.52
N THR A 159 12.02 6.21 0.13
CA THR A 159 12.55 4.87 -0.16
C THR A 159 12.57 4.49 -1.64
N GLY A 160 11.88 5.27 -2.48
CA GLY A 160 11.61 4.91 -3.87
C GLY A 160 10.63 3.75 -4.02
N ALA A 161 10.55 3.17 -5.23
CA ALA A 161 9.57 2.14 -5.59
C ALA A 161 10.17 0.92 -6.35
N ARG A 162 11.46 0.93 -6.69
CA ARG A 162 12.07 -0.01 -7.65
C ARG A 162 11.95 -1.50 -7.29
N LYS A 163 11.84 -1.84 -6.01
CA LYS A 163 11.87 -3.24 -5.54
C LYS A 163 10.49 -3.91 -5.46
N LEU A 164 9.41 -3.20 -5.80
CA LEU A 164 8.04 -3.67 -5.66
C LEU A 164 7.56 -4.35 -6.95
N VAL A 165 7.83 -5.66 -7.07
CA VAL A 165 7.52 -6.47 -8.26
C VAL A 165 6.04 -6.43 -8.60
N GLY A 166 5.17 -6.53 -7.59
CA GLY A 166 3.73 -6.46 -7.76
C GLY A 166 3.17 -5.03 -7.85
N GLY A 167 4.01 -4.00 -7.89
CA GLY A 167 3.57 -2.61 -7.98
C GLY A 167 3.19 -1.97 -6.65
N ILE A 168 2.66 -0.76 -6.72
CA ILE A 168 2.43 0.10 -5.55
C ILE A 168 1.16 0.93 -5.68
N VAL A 169 0.40 1.01 -4.60
CA VAL A 169 -0.70 1.97 -4.43
C VAL A 169 -0.21 3.08 -3.50
N VAL A 170 -0.24 4.32 -3.98
CA VAL A 170 0.25 5.50 -3.27
C VAL A 170 -0.92 6.37 -2.87
N VAL A 171 -1.11 6.54 -1.56
CA VAL A 171 -2.08 7.48 -0.99
C VAL A 171 -1.44 8.85 -0.85
N ASP A 172 -2.01 9.82 -1.54
CA ASP A 172 -1.65 11.20 -1.33
C ASP A 172 -1.98 11.61 0.10
N ARG A 173 -1.01 12.26 0.74
CA ARG A 173 -1.16 12.84 2.07
C ARG A 173 -0.75 14.30 1.94
N PRO A 174 -1.41 15.22 2.66
CA PRO A 174 -0.93 16.59 2.74
C PRO A 174 0.47 16.55 3.36
N LEU A 175 1.49 16.57 2.50
CA LEU A 175 2.87 16.68 2.92
C LEU A 175 2.98 18.09 3.49
N GLY A 176 3.00 18.20 4.82
CA GLY A 176 3.36 19.45 5.47
C GLY A 176 4.67 19.99 4.91
N ALA A 177 4.94 21.28 5.12
CA ALA A 177 6.21 21.89 4.72
C ALA A 177 7.38 20.98 5.16
N PRO A 178 8.42 20.81 4.32
CA PRO A 178 9.57 19.97 4.66
C PRO A 178 10.13 20.44 5.99
N SER A 179 9.85 19.70 7.07
CA SER A 179 10.36 20.07 8.39
C SER A 179 11.80 19.59 8.50
N SER A 180 12.69 20.52 8.87
CA SER A 180 14.13 20.31 9.04
C SER A 180 14.50 19.24 10.07
N ASN A 181 13.54 18.78 10.88
CA ASN A 181 13.76 17.84 11.99
C ASN A 181 13.25 16.40 11.74
N ARG A 182 12.91 16.00 10.50
CA ARG A 182 12.60 14.58 10.25
C ARG A 182 13.88 13.75 10.33
N ARG A 183 14.07 13.06 11.46
CA ARG A 183 15.11 12.03 11.61
C ARG A 183 15.00 11.03 10.47
N SER A 184 16.02 10.94 9.62
CA SER A 184 16.16 9.82 8.69
C SER A 184 16.46 8.58 9.52
N ILE A 185 15.53 7.63 9.55
CA ILE A 185 15.83 6.30 10.08
C ILE A 185 16.65 5.61 8.99
N LEU A 186 17.95 5.48 9.25
CA LEU A 186 18.86 4.72 8.40
C LEU A 186 18.39 3.25 8.45
N LEU A 187 17.81 2.75 7.35
CA LEU A 187 17.54 1.33 7.20
C LEU A 187 18.90 0.65 6.94
N THR A 188 19.59 0.26 8.01
CA THR A 188 20.80 -0.56 7.90
C THR A 188 20.39 -1.97 7.50
N ASN A 189 20.45 -2.27 6.20
CA ASN A 189 20.44 -3.65 5.75
C ASN A 189 21.74 -4.33 6.22
N SER A 190 21.61 -5.44 6.93
CA SER A 190 22.69 -6.37 7.26
C SER A 190 23.26 -6.95 5.95
N GLY A 191 24.22 -6.24 5.35
CA GLY A 191 24.90 -6.63 4.10
C GLY A 191 25.35 -5.49 3.17
N GLY A 192 25.05 -4.22 3.49
CA GLY A 192 25.57 -3.09 2.71
C GLY A 192 25.04 -1.76 3.23
N SER A 193 25.94 -0.86 3.60
CA SER A 193 25.60 0.51 3.99
C SER A 193 25.07 1.26 2.78
N ILE A 194 23.75 1.38 2.66
CA ILE A 194 23.14 2.42 1.83
C ILE A 194 22.83 3.57 2.77
N THR A 195 23.80 4.47 2.92
CA THR A 195 23.50 5.83 3.38
C THR A 195 22.58 6.41 2.32
N VAL A 196 21.28 6.52 2.61
CA VAL A 196 20.40 7.36 1.80
C VAL A 196 20.72 8.78 2.24
N PRO A 197 21.47 9.60 1.47
CA PRO A 197 21.52 11.00 1.77
C PRO A 197 20.07 11.49 1.70
N VAL A 198 19.53 11.91 2.85
CA VAL A 198 18.59 13.01 2.81
C VAL A 198 19.39 14.11 2.17
N SER A 199 19.14 14.34 0.89
CA SER A 199 19.73 15.46 0.21
C SER A 199 19.15 16.68 0.90
N ASN A 200 19.86 17.17 1.91
CA ASN A 200 19.96 18.58 2.21
C ASN A 200 20.70 19.20 1.02
N GLN A 201 20.11 19.13 -0.18
CA GLN A 201 20.34 20.14 -1.18
C GLN A 201 19.60 21.36 -0.62
N VAL A 202 20.27 22.03 0.31
CA VAL A 202 20.24 23.48 0.31
C VAL A 202 20.61 23.83 -1.12
N GLU A 203 19.61 24.23 -1.90
CA GLU A 203 19.84 24.90 -3.16
C GLU A 203 20.88 25.98 -2.86
N LYS A 204 22.10 25.81 -3.38
CA LYS A 204 23.02 26.94 -3.47
C LYS A 204 22.34 27.91 -4.41
N THR A 205 21.69 28.90 -3.82
CA THR A 205 21.12 30.05 -4.50
C THR A 205 22.26 30.89 -5.07
N GLU A 206 22.75 30.50 -6.23
CA GLU A 206 23.42 31.39 -7.18
C GLU A 206 22.51 31.46 -8.40
N ASP A 207 21.44 32.23 -8.27
CA ASP A 207 21.14 33.34 -9.18
C ASP A 207 19.73 33.88 -8.91
N SER A 208 19.71 35.20 -8.79
CA SER A 208 18.54 36.04 -8.60
C SER A 208 17.54 35.91 -9.75
N SER A 209 16.54 35.05 -9.59
CA SER A 209 15.21 35.30 -10.15
C SER A 209 14.14 34.71 -9.21
N ALA A 210 13.36 35.59 -8.61
CA ALA A 210 12.23 35.23 -7.77
C ALA A 210 11.09 34.68 -8.66
N THR A 211 11.20 33.41 -9.06
CA THR A 211 10.12 32.69 -9.73
C THR A 211 9.44 31.74 -8.73
N SER A 212 8.21 32.09 -8.38
CA SER A 212 7.13 31.25 -7.82
C SER A 212 7.56 29.88 -7.28
N ALA A 213 7.62 29.74 -5.96
CA ALA A 213 7.73 28.44 -5.30
C ALA A 213 6.66 27.49 -5.87
N SER A 214 7.10 26.54 -6.69
CA SER A 214 6.26 25.63 -7.44
C SER A 214 5.25 24.92 -6.52
N THR A 215 3.96 25.17 -6.77
CA THR A 215 2.81 24.49 -6.15
C THR A 215 2.69 23.05 -6.66
N ALA A 216 3.81 22.34 -6.79
CA ALA A 216 3.81 20.96 -7.23
C ALA A 216 3.02 20.11 -6.23
N THR A 217 2.04 19.38 -6.76
CA THR A 217 1.29 18.36 -6.02
C THR A 217 2.25 17.27 -5.51
N ALA A 218 1.84 16.53 -4.47
CA ALA A 218 2.64 15.39 -3.99
C ALA A 218 2.88 14.36 -5.10
N LYS A 219 1.90 14.16 -5.99
CA LYS A 219 2.02 13.31 -7.18
C LYS A 219 3.18 13.75 -8.06
N GLN A 220 3.22 15.03 -8.44
CA GLN A 220 4.30 15.58 -9.26
C GLN A 220 5.66 15.43 -8.58
N ARG A 221 5.75 15.67 -7.27
CA ARG A 221 7.00 15.46 -6.51
C ARG A 221 7.45 14.01 -6.52
N VAL A 222 6.53 13.06 -6.32
CA VAL A 222 6.82 11.62 -6.35
C VAL A 222 7.32 11.21 -7.73
N PHE A 223 6.59 11.53 -8.80
CA PHE A 223 6.99 11.17 -10.16
C PHE A 223 8.31 11.82 -10.57
N LYS A 224 8.52 13.11 -10.26
CA LYS A 224 9.82 13.78 -10.47
C LYS A 224 10.94 13.06 -9.74
N ARG A 225 10.74 12.64 -8.49
CA ARG A 225 11.74 11.91 -7.70
C ARG A 225 12.03 10.53 -8.28
N LEU A 226 11.01 9.80 -8.72
CA LEU A 226 11.16 8.49 -9.37
C LEU A 226 11.94 8.63 -10.68
N GLU A 227 11.61 9.63 -11.50
CA GLU A 227 12.30 9.90 -12.76
C GLU A 227 13.76 10.29 -12.53
N GLN A 228 14.05 11.13 -11.53
CA GLN A 228 15.42 11.44 -11.13
C GLN A 228 16.20 10.22 -10.62
N SER A 229 15.53 9.27 -9.96
CA SER A 229 16.20 8.11 -9.36
C SER A 229 16.39 6.97 -10.35
N TYR A 230 15.50 6.82 -11.33
CA TYR A 230 15.40 5.63 -12.16
C TYR A 230 15.33 5.89 -13.68
N GLY A 231 15.23 7.16 -14.10
CA GLY A 231 15.05 7.54 -15.50
C GLY A 231 13.59 7.57 -15.95
N SER A 232 13.34 8.27 -17.05
CA SER A 232 12.02 8.43 -17.68
C SER A 232 11.50 7.10 -18.23
N GLU A 233 12.35 6.31 -18.88
CA GLU A 233 12.00 4.99 -19.44
C GLU A 233 11.45 4.05 -18.36
N TRP A 234 12.09 3.99 -17.19
CA TRP A 234 11.61 3.18 -16.07
C TRP A 234 10.25 3.67 -15.56
N CYS A 235 10.06 4.98 -15.47
CA CYS A 235 8.80 5.58 -15.01
C CYS A 235 7.66 5.30 -15.99
N GLU A 236 7.94 5.35 -17.30
CA GLU A 236 6.97 5.02 -18.35
C GLU A 236 6.60 3.54 -18.29
N ALA A 237 7.59 2.65 -18.24
CA ALA A 237 7.37 1.21 -18.12
C ALA A 237 6.64 0.80 -16.83
N SER A 238 6.83 1.56 -15.75
CA SER A 238 6.23 1.29 -14.44
C SER A 238 4.91 2.03 -14.21
N ARG A 239 4.48 2.91 -15.11
CA ARG A 239 3.29 3.76 -14.91
C ARG A 239 2.03 2.95 -14.66
N ASN A 240 1.90 1.81 -15.33
CA ASN A 240 0.76 0.88 -15.16
C ASN A 240 0.83 0.04 -13.87
N ASN A 241 1.91 0.16 -13.10
CA ASN A 241 2.13 -0.54 -11.83
C ASN A 241 2.10 0.41 -10.62
N ILE A 242 1.73 1.68 -10.83
CA ILE A 242 1.63 2.70 -9.79
C ILE A 242 0.20 3.27 -9.79
N TRP A 243 -0.59 2.90 -8.80
CA TRP A 243 -1.92 3.47 -8.59
C TRP A 243 -1.82 4.68 -7.65
N TRP A 244 -2.40 5.81 -8.05
CA TRP A 244 -2.40 7.03 -7.25
C TRP A 244 -3.79 7.30 -6.68
N LEU A 245 -3.89 7.36 -5.36
CA LEU A 245 -5.10 7.74 -4.65
C LEU A 245 -5.01 9.21 -4.24
N PRO A 246 -5.95 10.06 -4.66
CA PRO A 246 -5.98 11.46 -4.23
C PRO A 246 -6.16 11.56 -2.71
N ALA A 247 -5.75 12.69 -2.15
CA ALA A 247 -5.91 12.94 -0.73
C ALA A 247 -7.40 12.93 -0.38
N ARG A 248 -7.76 12.35 0.76
CA ARG A 248 -9.11 12.49 1.29
C ARG A 248 -9.41 13.96 1.53
N SER A 249 -10.66 14.35 1.38
CA SER A 249 -11.09 15.72 1.66
C SER A 249 -10.66 16.09 3.10
N ARG A 250 -10.10 17.29 3.28
CA ARG A 250 -9.63 17.76 4.60
C ARG A 250 -10.73 17.78 5.66
N THR A 251 -11.98 17.84 5.23
CA THR A 251 -13.18 17.84 6.07
C THR A 251 -13.48 16.48 6.71
N GLU A 252 -12.92 15.38 6.18
CA GLU A 252 -13.28 14.02 6.62
C GLU A 252 -12.21 13.32 7.47
N SER A 253 -11.02 13.89 7.61
CA SER A 253 -9.95 13.30 8.41
C SER A 253 -8.87 14.34 8.66
N GLU A 254 -8.72 14.77 9.91
CA GLU A 254 -7.43 15.30 10.36
C GLU A 254 -6.34 14.26 10.06
N ASP A 255 -5.10 14.68 9.79
CA ASP A 255 -4.01 13.73 9.50
C ASP A 255 -3.73 12.88 10.75
N ILE A 256 -4.22 11.64 10.75
CA ILE A 256 -4.03 10.69 11.84
C ILE A 256 -2.67 10.02 11.64
N SER A 257 -1.73 10.37 12.51
CA SER A 257 -0.40 9.74 12.58
C SER A 257 -0.22 9.01 13.89
N SER A 258 0.56 7.93 13.89
CA SER A 258 0.86 7.19 15.12
C SER A 258 1.62 8.03 16.15
N THR A 259 2.45 8.99 15.70
CA THR A 259 3.10 9.98 16.58
C THR A 259 2.08 10.86 17.28
N ARG A 260 1.05 11.33 16.56
CA ARG A 260 -0.05 12.10 17.18
C ARG A 260 -0.82 11.27 18.19
N ILE A 261 -1.13 10.02 17.87
CA ILE A 261 -1.81 9.10 18.80
C ILE A 261 -0.98 8.91 20.07
N ARG A 262 0.33 8.62 19.96
CA ARG A 262 1.20 8.48 21.14
C ARG A 262 1.23 9.75 21.98
N SER A 263 1.36 10.92 21.34
CA SER A 263 1.30 12.22 22.04
C SER A 263 -0.02 12.44 22.77
N LEU A 264 -1.16 12.10 22.16
CA LEU A 264 -2.47 12.18 22.82
C LEU A 264 -2.54 11.26 24.04
N LEU A 265 -2.03 10.03 23.92
CA LEU A 265 -2.00 9.07 25.03
C LEU A 265 -1.10 9.53 26.18
N SER A 266 0.09 10.06 25.88
CA SER A 266 1.01 10.65 26.86
C SER A 266 0.36 11.84 27.59
N ASP A 267 -0.41 12.66 26.88
CA ASP A 267 -1.13 13.80 27.44
C ASP A 267 -2.46 13.40 28.13
N ARG A 268 -2.78 12.10 28.21
CA ARG A 268 -4.07 11.56 28.71
C ARG A 268 -5.30 12.13 27.98
N LYS A 269 -5.12 12.51 26.71
CA LYS A 269 -6.18 12.99 25.82
C LYS A 269 -6.87 11.83 25.13
N SER A 270 -8.14 12.04 24.80
CA SER A 270 -8.96 11.02 24.13
C SER A 270 -8.48 10.76 22.69
N CYS A 271 -8.42 9.49 22.31
CA CYS A 271 -8.27 9.05 20.91
C CYS A 271 -9.62 8.62 20.29
N LYS A 272 -10.75 8.97 20.93
CA LYS A 272 -12.10 8.58 20.45
C LYS A 272 -12.34 9.12 19.04
N GLY A 273 -12.83 8.27 18.16
CA GLY A 273 -13.06 8.61 16.75
C GLY A 273 -11.82 8.56 15.86
N LEU A 274 -10.62 8.37 16.41
CA LEU A 274 -9.38 8.22 15.63
C LEU A 274 -9.01 6.75 15.39
N LEU A 275 -9.44 5.85 16.28
CA LEU A 275 -9.13 4.42 16.29
C LEU A 275 -10.39 3.61 16.57
N HIS A 276 -10.35 2.32 16.27
CA HIS A 276 -11.36 1.38 16.75
C HIS A 276 -11.48 1.46 18.29
N PRO A 277 -12.69 1.44 18.88
CA PRO A 277 -12.87 1.63 20.32
C PRO A 277 -12.04 0.68 21.19
N LEU A 278 -11.99 -0.61 20.80
CA LEU A 278 -11.21 -1.61 21.54
C LEU A 278 -9.70 -1.37 21.44
N VAL A 279 -9.21 -0.84 20.31
CA VAL A 279 -7.81 -0.46 20.14
C VAL A 279 -7.47 0.72 21.04
N ALA A 280 -8.32 1.74 21.06
CA ALA A 280 -8.15 2.91 21.93
C ALA A 280 -8.13 2.52 23.41
N GLN A 281 -9.05 1.65 23.84
CA GLN A 281 -9.09 1.13 25.20
C GLN A 281 -7.80 0.37 25.55
N ARG A 282 -7.37 -0.56 24.70
CA ARG A 282 -6.18 -1.39 24.94
C ARG A 282 -4.91 -0.55 25.06
N LEU A 283 -4.79 0.51 24.25
CA LEU A 283 -3.68 1.46 24.32
C LEU A 283 -3.69 2.27 25.62
N LEU A 284 -4.86 2.69 26.10
CA LEU A 284 -4.99 3.40 27.37
C LEU A 284 -4.60 2.50 28.55
N GLU A 285 -5.03 1.24 28.55
CA GLU A 285 -4.64 0.25 29.57
C GLU A 285 -3.12 0.03 29.59
N LYS A 286 -2.51 -0.17 28.41
CA LYS A 286 -1.05 -0.35 28.30
C LYS A 286 -0.29 0.88 28.79
N ASN A 287 -0.71 2.08 28.40
CA ASN A 287 -0.08 3.32 28.83
C ASN A 287 -0.19 3.50 30.36
N ALA A 288 -1.35 3.17 30.95
CA ALA A 288 -1.55 3.23 32.40
C ALA A 288 -0.70 2.20 33.18
N LEU A 289 -0.39 1.05 32.58
CA LEU A 289 0.52 0.06 33.18
C LEU A 289 1.97 0.52 33.12
N GLN A 290 2.38 1.17 32.03
CA GLN A 290 3.74 1.71 31.89
C GLN A 290 4.02 2.87 32.85
N ASP A 291 3.02 3.71 33.14
CA ASP A 291 3.12 4.78 34.15
C ASP A 291 3.36 4.23 35.58
N ARG A 292 3.09 2.95 35.84
CA ARG A 292 3.23 2.31 37.16
C ARG A 292 4.52 1.53 37.36
N ALA A 293 5.24 1.23 36.29
CA ALA A 293 6.46 0.42 36.29
C ALA A 293 7.71 1.30 36.42
#